data_AF-A0A7I0J7H8-F1
#
_entry.id   AF-A0A7I0J7H8-F1
#
_cell.length_a   1.000
_cell.length_b   1.000
_cell.length_c   1.000
_cell.angle_alpha   90.00
_cell.angle_beta   90.00
_cell.angle_gamma   90.00
#
_symmetry.space_group_name_H-M   'P 1'
#
loop_
_entity.id
_entity.type
_entity.pdbx_description
1 polymer ?
#
loop_
_entity_poly.entity_id
_entity_poly.type
_entity_poly.pdbx_seq_one_letter_code
_entity_poly.pdbx_strand_id
1 'polypeptide(L)'
;EREWPLAYVPLLIDEKEWAEISAGLVQRADLFEAILADIYGPNRLIEKGILPAGLIAASPEYLRPIAGIRPASGHFLHMVAFELGRGPDGRWW
;
A
#
# COMPACT_ATOMS: atom_id res chain seq x y z
N GLU A 1 15.72 -22.39 -20.04
CA GLU A 1 14.48 -21.98 -19.36
C GLU A 1 14.36 -22.84 -18.10
N ARG A 2 14.21 -22.23 -16.92
CA ARG A 2 14.14 -22.97 -15.64
C ARG A 2 12.71 -22.87 -15.15
N GLU A 3 12.09 -24.02 -14.87
CA GLU A 3 10.73 -24.06 -14.33
C GLU A 3 10.66 -23.33 -12.98
N TRP A 4 9.57 -22.61 -12.76
CA TRP A 4 9.31 -21.92 -11.50
C TRP A 4 9.18 -22.96 -10.38
N PRO A 5 9.94 -22.84 -9.28
CA PRO A 5 9.82 -23.80 -8.19
C PRO A 5 8.47 -23.58 -7.48
N LEU A 6 7.52 -24.47 -7.75
CA LEU A 6 6.22 -24.46 -7.09
C LEU A 6 6.27 -25.34 -5.84
N ALA A 7 5.67 -24.88 -4.75
CA ALA A 7 5.45 -25.72 -3.58
C ALA A 7 4.45 -26.83 -3.93
N TYR A 8 4.76 -28.08 -3.53
CA TYR A 8 3.87 -29.22 -3.77
C TYR A 8 2.60 -29.19 -2.92
N VAL A 9 2.60 -28.43 -1.82
CA VAL A 9 1.49 -28.33 -0.87
C VAL A 9 1.03 -26.87 -0.83
N PRO A 10 -0.28 -26.60 -1.00
CA PRO A 10 -0.80 -25.25 -0.89
C PRO A 10 -0.69 -24.75 0.56
N LEU A 11 -0.48 -23.44 0.70
CA LEU A 11 -0.63 -22.78 1.99
C LEU A 11 -2.12 -22.71 2.33
N LEU A 12 -2.54 -23.47 3.35
CA LEU A 12 -3.90 -23.40 3.86
C LEU A 12 -4.02 -22.22 4.83
N ILE A 13 -5.02 -21.38 4.59
CA ILE A 13 -5.37 -20.23 5.42
C ILE A 13 -6.82 -20.44 5.86
N ASP A 14 -7.07 -20.31 7.15
CA ASP A 14 -8.44 -20.43 7.70
C ASP A 14 -9.32 -19.27 7.21
N GLU A 15 -10.62 -19.51 7.06
CA GLU A 15 -11.56 -18.49 6.57
C GLU A 15 -11.58 -17.23 7.45
N LYS A 16 -11.53 -17.39 8.79
CA LYS A 16 -11.56 -16.25 9.71
C LYS A 16 -10.25 -15.47 9.63
N GLU A 17 -9.13 -16.18 9.55
CA GLU A 17 -7.81 -15.59 9.35
C GLU A 17 -7.75 -14.80 8.04
N TRP A 18 -8.29 -15.36 6.95
CA TRP A 18 -8.37 -14.66 5.66
C TRP A 18 -9.29 -13.44 5.71
N ALA A 19 -10.42 -13.52 6.42
CA ALA A 19 -11.32 -12.38 6.59
C ALA A 19 -10.63 -11.21 7.32
N GLU A 20 -9.86 -11.49 8.36
CA GLU A 20 -9.07 -10.48 9.08
C GLU A 20 -7.97 -9.87 8.21
N ILE A 21 -7.22 -10.71 7.47
CA ILE A 21 -6.17 -10.27 6.55
C ILE A 21 -6.78 -9.36 5.48
N SER A 22 -7.79 -9.84 4.75
CA SER A 22 -8.39 -9.10 3.63
C SER A 22 -8.98 -7.76 4.06
N ALA A 23 -9.66 -7.69 5.20
CA ALA A 23 -10.15 -6.43 5.77
C ALA A 23 -8.99 -5.46 6.07
N GLY A 24 -7.90 -5.95 6.65
CA GLY A 24 -6.70 -5.16 6.92
C GLY A 24 -5.96 -4.69 5.66
N LEU A 25 -5.99 -5.47 4.57
CA LEU A 25 -5.40 -5.09 3.29
C LEU A 25 -6.23 -4.02 2.57
N VAL A 26 -7.56 -4.14 2.57
CA VAL A 26 -8.47 -3.12 2.03
C VAL A 26 -8.28 -1.80 2.76
N GLN A 27 -8.25 -1.82 4.09
CA GLN A 27 -8.01 -0.62 4.90
C GLN A 27 -6.66 0.05 4.54
N ARG A 28 -5.60 -0.73 4.34
CA ARG A 28 -4.28 -0.20 3.95
C ARG A 28 -4.29 0.38 2.54
N ALA A 29 -4.98 -0.26 1.59
CA ALA A 29 -5.13 0.27 0.25
C ALA A 29 -5.84 1.63 0.26
N ASP A 30 -6.93 1.76 1.03
CA ASP A 30 -7.65 3.03 1.20
C ASP A 30 -6.77 4.10 1.88
N LEU A 31 -6.00 3.70 2.90
CA LEU A 31 -5.06 4.59 3.58
C LEU A 31 -3.98 5.10 2.61
N PHE A 32 -3.40 4.22 1.81
CA PHE A 32 -2.37 4.60 0.84
C PHE A 32 -2.92 5.48 -0.27
N GLU A 33 -4.14 5.22 -0.76
CA GLU A 33 -4.82 6.12 -1.69
C GLU A 33 -5.00 7.52 -1.08
N ALA A 34 -5.48 7.60 0.17
CA ALA A 34 -5.67 8.88 0.86
C ALA A 34 -4.33 9.62 1.08
N ILE A 35 -3.25 8.89 1.41
CA ILE A 35 -1.90 9.46 1.56
C ILE A 35 -1.40 10.00 0.22
N LEU A 36 -1.55 9.26 -0.88
CA LEU A 36 -1.16 9.72 -2.22
C LEU A 36 -1.94 10.96 -2.63
N ALA A 37 -3.26 10.97 -2.43
CA ALA A 37 -4.10 12.12 -2.72
C ALA A 37 -3.75 13.35 -1.88
N ASP A 38 -3.31 13.16 -0.63
CA ASP A 38 -2.82 14.25 0.22
C ASP A 38 -1.48 14.79 -0.27
N ILE A 39 -0.50 13.91 -0.50
CA ILE A 39 0.86 14.25 -0.97
C ILE A 39 0.82 15.00 -2.30
N TYR A 40 0.03 14.52 -3.26
CA TYR A 40 -0.11 15.18 -4.57
C TYR A 40 -1.12 16.32 -4.57
N GLY A 41 -1.83 16.58 -3.47
CA GLY A 41 -2.83 17.62 -3.37
C GLY A 41 -2.55 18.58 -2.21
N PRO A 42 -3.38 18.58 -1.16
CA PRO A 42 -3.36 19.62 -0.13
C PRO A 42 -2.20 19.52 0.87
N ASN A 43 -1.39 18.46 0.87
CA ASN A 43 -0.22 18.28 1.75
C ASN A 43 -0.50 18.43 3.25
N ARG A 44 -1.69 18.04 3.72
CA ARG A 44 -2.11 18.22 5.12
C ARG A 44 -1.26 17.39 6.09
N LEU A 45 -0.80 16.21 5.68
CA LEU A 45 0.06 15.37 6.50
C LEU A 45 1.42 16.05 6.74
N ILE A 46 1.90 16.80 5.76
CA ILE A 46 3.13 17.59 5.88
C ILE A 46 2.88 18.83 6.74
N GLU A 47 1.79 19.56 6.50
CA GLU A 47 1.41 20.73 7.31
C GLU A 47 1.25 20.38 8.80
N LYS A 48 0.73 19.19 9.10
CA LYS A 48 0.57 18.67 10.46
C LYS A 48 1.84 18.05 11.06
N GLY A 49 2.93 17.97 10.30
CA GLY A 49 4.19 17.38 10.75
C GLY A 49 4.16 15.85 10.91
N ILE A 50 3.14 15.18 10.36
CA ILE A 50 3.03 13.71 10.37
C ILE A 50 3.98 13.09 9.34
N LEU A 51 4.11 13.72 8.16
CA LEU A 51 5.06 13.34 7.11
C LEU A 51 6.15 14.41 6.96
N PRO A 52 7.44 14.06 7.03
CA PRO A 52 8.51 15.02 6.77
C PRO A 52 8.52 15.45 5.29
N ALA A 53 8.43 16.75 5.02
CA ALA A 53 8.43 17.28 3.65
C ALA A 53 9.68 16.85 2.85
N GLY A 54 10.85 16.84 3.52
CA GLY A 54 12.12 16.45 2.91
C GLY A 54 12.13 14.99 2.43
N LEU A 55 11.41 14.09 3.11
CA LEU A 55 11.33 12.69 2.72
C LEU A 55 10.60 12.53 1.38
N ILE A 56 9.49 13.25 1.20
CA ILE A 56 8.72 13.21 -0.04
C ILE A 56 9.47 13.91 -1.17
N ALA A 57 9.95 15.14 -0.91
CA ALA A 57 10.59 15.96 -1.94
C ALA A 57 11.92 15.39 -2.47
N ALA A 58 12.63 14.60 -1.65
CA ALA A 58 13.86 13.93 -2.03
C ALA A 58 13.65 12.56 -2.71
N SER A 59 12.44 12.00 -2.66
CA SER A 59 12.16 10.71 -3.28
C SER A 59 12.22 10.83 -4.81
N PRO A 60 12.99 9.97 -5.51
CA PRO A 60 12.98 9.93 -6.97
C PRO A 60 11.62 9.49 -7.54
N GLU A 61 10.81 8.77 -6.75
CA GLU A 61 9.49 8.28 -7.13
C GLU A 61 8.39 9.36 -6.98
N TYR A 62 8.72 10.52 -6.40
CA TYR A 62 7.77 11.62 -6.31
C TYR A 62 7.64 12.36 -7.64
N LEU A 63 6.49 12.20 -8.29
CA LEU A 63 6.21 12.73 -9.61
C LEU A 63 5.74 14.19 -9.53
N ARG A 64 6.70 15.12 -9.46
CA ARG A 64 6.41 16.58 -9.41
C ARG A 64 5.39 17.07 -10.47
N PRO A 65 5.39 16.58 -11.73
CA PRO A 65 4.44 17.06 -12.74
C PRO A 65 2.96 16.78 -12.44
N ILE A 66 2.64 15.83 -11.56
CA ILE A 66 1.26 15.50 -11.21
C ILE A 66 0.78 16.19 -9.92
N ALA A 67 1.61 16.99 -9.28
CA ALA A 67 1.21 17.77 -8.12
C ALA A 67 0.09 18.76 -8.47
N GLY A 68 -0.98 18.76 -7.68
CA GLY A 68 -2.19 19.55 -7.90
C GLY A 68 -3.16 18.94 -8.92
N ILE A 69 -2.79 17.84 -9.60
CA ILE A 69 -3.66 17.18 -10.57
C ILE A 69 -4.57 16.18 -9.84
N ARG A 70 -5.88 16.26 -10.10
CA ARG A 70 -6.83 15.23 -9.70
C ARG A 70 -7.00 14.22 -10.83
N PRO A 71 -6.71 12.92 -10.62
CA PRO A 71 -6.95 11.89 -11.62
C PRO A 71 -8.41 11.89 -12.08
N ALA A 72 -8.64 11.66 -13.38
CA ALA A 72 -10.00 11.58 -13.93
C ALA A 72 -10.81 10.41 -13.34
N SER A 73 -10.13 9.32 -12.98
CA SER A 73 -10.68 8.18 -12.24
C SER A 73 -11.08 8.53 -10.81
N GLY A 74 -10.56 9.62 -10.26
CA GLY A 74 -10.65 9.96 -8.85
C GLY A 74 -9.67 9.17 -7.96
N HIS A 75 -8.84 8.29 -8.52
CA HIS A 75 -7.91 7.43 -7.79
C HIS A 75 -6.48 7.54 -8.34
N PHE A 76 -5.49 7.58 -7.45
CA PHE A 76 -4.07 7.49 -7.80
C PHE A 76 -3.59 6.03 -7.85
N LEU A 77 -4.08 5.21 -6.93
CA LEU A 77 -3.71 3.81 -6.73
C LEU A 77 -4.75 2.90 -7.40
N HIS A 78 -4.39 2.36 -8.55
CA HIS A 78 -5.25 1.42 -9.29
C HIS A 78 -5.03 -0.04 -8.88
N MET A 79 -3.79 -0.39 -8.56
CA MET A 79 -3.40 -1.73 -8.14
C MET A 79 -2.34 -1.61 -7.07
N VAL A 80 -2.46 -2.44 -6.04
CA VAL A 80 -1.46 -2.59 -4.99
C VAL A 80 -1.35 -4.07 -4.66
N ALA A 81 -0.13 -4.50 -4.39
CA ALA A 81 0.17 -5.83 -3.89
C ALA A 81 0.80 -5.69 -2.51
N PHE A 82 0.45 -6.62 -1.63
CA PHE A 82 1.03 -6.72 -0.30
C PHE A 82 1.72 -8.06 -0.18
N GLU A 83 2.94 -8.04 0.35
CA GLU A 83 3.60 -9.26 0.80
C GLU A 83 3.34 -9.41 2.29
N LEU A 84 2.98 -10.62 2.70
CA LEU A 84 2.64 -10.93 4.08
C LEU A 84 3.49 -12.11 4.56
N GLY A 85 4.01 -12.00 5.77
CA GLY A 85 4.70 -13.06 6.47
C GLY A 85 3.89 -13.60 7.65
N ARG A 86 3.83 -14.92 7.81
CA ARG A 86 3.24 -15.54 9.01
C ARG A 86 4.34 -15.85 10.03
N GLY A 87 4.22 -15.26 11.21
CA GLY A 87 5.09 -15.51 12.34
C GLY A 87 4.87 -16.89 12.99
N PRO A 88 5.81 -17.35 13.83
CA PRO A 88 5.69 -18.63 14.55
C PRO A 88 4.57 -18.64 15.59
N ASP A 89 4.08 -17.46 15.98
CA ASP A 89 2.92 -17.25 16.85
C ASP A 89 1.59 -17.24 16.08
N GLY A 90 1.64 -17.48 14.76
CA GLY A 90 0.48 -17.49 13.87
C GLY A 90 0.02 -16.10 13.40
N ARG A 91 0.66 -15.01 13.86
CA ARG A 91 0.29 -13.65 13.44
C ARG A 91 0.84 -13.30 12.06
N TRP A 92 0.14 -12.41 11.36
CA TRP A 92 0.52 -11.92 10.03
C TRP A 92 1.05 -10.49 10.09
N TRP A 93 2.08 -10.21 9.29
CA TRP A 93 2.77 -8.92 9.20
C TRP A 93 3.07 -8.58 7.75
#